data_AF-A0A379UWW1-F1
#
_entry.id   AF-A0A379UWW1-F1
#
_cell.length_a   1.000
_cell.length_b   1.000
_cell.length_c   1.000
_cell.angle_alpha   90.00
_cell.angle_beta   90.00
_cell.angle_gamma   90.00
#
_symmetry.space_group_name_H-M   'P 1'
#
loop_
_entity.id
_entity.type
_entity.pdbx_description
1 polymer ?
#
loop_
_entity_poly.entity_id
_entity_poly.type
_entity_poly.pdbx_seq_one_letter_code
_entity_poly.pdbx_strand_id
1 'polypeptide(L)'
;MILTPMRRYGAMILMLLTIAFSGEVLAKTHATQTSQKSHITETSYKQVSSKQEYSRNSAKSSSLPDLRKYPSGTPRKKAFLRTVMPYITSQNAAITADRNWLISKQYQNRWSPSERARMKDIAKRYKVSWSGNTRRIPWNTLLERVDIIPTSMVATMAAAESGWGTSKLARSNNNLFGMKCTKGVVPIRRVR
;
A
#
# COMPACT_ATOMS: atom_id res chain seq x y z
N MET A 1 45.72 24.82 3.04
CA MET A 1 45.22 26.11 2.55
C MET A 1 44.86 25.92 1.08
N ILE A 2 43.56 25.97 0.75
CA ILE A 2 42.96 26.33 -0.57
C ILE A 2 43.19 25.32 -1.73
N LEU A 3 42.32 25.06 -2.70
CA LEU A 3 40.86 25.04 -2.94
C LEU A 3 40.72 24.47 -4.39
N THR A 4 39.61 23.80 -4.66
CA THR A 4 39.14 23.19 -5.94
C THR A 4 38.80 24.24 -7.06
N PRO A 5 37.97 23.94 -8.11
CA PRO A 5 38.30 23.39 -9.43
C PRO A 5 37.72 24.22 -10.63
N MET A 6 37.99 23.84 -11.89
CA MET A 6 37.15 24.21 -13.07
C MET A 6 36.96 22.96 -13.93
N ARG A 7 35.78 22.35 -14.16
CA ARG A 7 34.47 22.79 -14.68
C ARG A 7 34.44 23.01 -16.21
N ARG A 8 33.92 21.97 -16.89
CA ARG A 8 33.01 21.98 -18.08
C ARG A 8 33.59 22.36 -19.45
N TYR A 9 33.79 21.33 -20.28
CA TYR A 9 33.45 21.36 -21.70
C TYR A 9 32.75 20.05 -22.05
N GLY A 10 31.51 20.14 -22.53
CA GLY A 10 30.70 18.97 -22.84
C GLY A 10 29.24 19.34 -23.08
N ALA A 11 29.03 20.49 -23.70
CA ALA A 11 27.75 20.89 -24.25
C ALA A 11 28.06 21.58 -25.57
N MET A 12 27.99 20.82 -26.66
CA MET A 12 27.59 21.25 -28.00
C MET A 12 27.79 20.07 -28.95
N ILE A 13 26.88 19.95 -29.92
CA ILE A 13 26.80 18.94 -31.00
C ILE A 13 25.88 17.75 -30.68
N LEU A 14 24.57 17.88 -30.93
CA LEU A 14 23.98 17.51 -32.23
C LEU A 14 22.48 17.82 -32.21
N MET A 15 22.03 18.53 -33.26
CA MET A 15 20.69 19.04 -33.49
C MET A 15 19.94 18.12 -34.49
N LEU A 16 18.61 18.06 -34.36
CA LEU A 16 17.57 17.84 -35.42
C LEU A 16 16.95 16.44 -35.68
N LEU A 17 15.67 16.53 -36.12
CA LEU A 17 14.63 15.55 -36.57
C LEU A 17 13.74 14.92 -35.47
N THR A 18 12.39 14.84 -35.51
CA THR A 18 11.31 15.17 -36.48
C THR A 18 9.91 15.16 -35.82
N ILE A 19 9.05 16.13 -36.22
CA ILE A 19 7.60 16.12 -36.59
C ILE A 19 6.62 15.03 -36.08
N ALA A 20 5.45 15.45 -35.54
CA ALA A 20 4.06 14.97 -35.85
C ALA A 20 3.03 15.71 -34.94
N PHE A 21 2.15 16.58 -35.43
CA PHE A 21 0.79 16.36 -35.99
C PHE A 21 -0.19 15.53 -35.15
N SER A 22 -1.19 16.19 -34.54
CA SER A 22 -2.59 15.77 -34.23
C SER A 22 -3.13 16.76 -33.19
N GLY A 23 -4.19 17.53 -33.39
CA GLY A 23 -5.54 17.14 -33.77
C GLY A 23 -6.46 17.51 -32.59
N GLU A 24 -7.42 18.41 -32.83
CA GLU A 24 -8.41 18.96 -31.88
C GLU A 24 -9.18 17.90 -31.09
N VAL A 25 -9.81 18.27 -29.96
CA VAL A 25 -11.24 18.01 -29.71
C VAL A 25 -11.74 18.85 -28.52
N LEU A 26 -12.74 19.66 -28.85
CA LEU A 26 -13.63 20.45 -28.04
C LEU A 26 -14.59 19.55 -27.22
N ALA A 27 -14.65 19.70 -25.90
CA ALA A 27 -15.70 19.10 -25.06
C ALA A 27 -16.48 20.19 -24.32
N LYS A 28 -17.74 20.34 -24.73
CA LYS A 28 -18.78 21.20 -24.15
C LYS A 28 -19.37 20.60 -22.87
N THR A 29 -19.77 21.50 -21.97
CA THR A 29 -20.91 21.47 -21.02
C THR A 29 -21.05 20.34 -20.00
N HIS A 30 -21.18 20.72 -18.72
CA HIS A 30 -22.38 20.46 -17.92
C HIS A 30 -22.62 21.61 -16.93
N ALA A 31 -23.80 22.22 -17.01
CA ALA A 31 -24.30 23.26 -16.14
C ALA A 31 -25.46 22.71 -15.28
N THR A 32 -25.42 23.06 -13.99
CA THR A 32 -26.53 23.42 -13.08
C THR A 32 -27.48 22.35 -12.48
N GLN A 33 -27.82 22.63 -11.19
CA GLN A 33 -29.03 22.32 -10.38
C GLN A 33 -28.84 21.17 -9.37
N THR A 34 -28.56 21.41 -8.08
CA THR A 34 -29.36 22.02 -6.97
C THR A 34 -30.51 21.13 -6.45
N SER A 35 -30.28 20.58 -5.24
CA SER A 35 -31.17 20.42 -4.07
C SER A 35 -32.62 19.94 -4.24
N GLN A 36 -32.99 18.86 -3.53
CA GLN A 36 -34.06 18.89 -2.51
C GLN A 36 -34.19 17.58 -1.68
N LYS A 37 -33.94 17.73 -0.37
CA LYS A 37 -34.70 17.31 0.83
C LYS A 37 -35.60 16.04 0.81
N SER A 38 -35.36 15.14 1.77
CA SER A 38 -36.40 14.38 2.50
C SER A 38 -35.87 14.01 3.90
N HIS A 39 -36.43 14.61 4.94
CA HIS A 39 -37.45 14.08 5.87
C HIS A 39 -36.89 13.12 6.92
N ILE A 40 -36.96 13.57 8.17
CA ILE A 40 -36.65 12.87 9.41
C ILE A 40 -37.79 11.90 9.72
N THR A 41 -37.49 10.64 10.01
CA THR A 41 -38.38 9.77 10.77
C THR A 41 -37.54 9.04 11.80
N GLU A 42 -37.84 9.30 13.07
CA GLU A 42 -37.30 8.56 14.21
C GLU A 42 -37.86 7.15 14.25
N THR A 43 -37.00 6.15 14.48
CA THR A 43 -37.39 4.89 15.12
C THR A 43 -36.21 4.31 15.91
N SER A 44 -36.11 4.70 17.18
CA SER A 44 -36.09 3.79 18.33
C SER A 44 -35.37 2.42 18.21
N TYR A 45 -34.18 2.38 18.82
CA TYR A 45 -33.46 1.32 19.56
C TYR A 45 -33.17 -0.06 18.95
N LYS A 46 -31.87 -0.32 18.71
CA LYS A 46 -31.16 -1.48 19.26
C LYS A 46 -29.66 -1.18 19.35
N GLN A 47 -29.10 -1.33 20.55
CA GLN A 47 -27.66 -1.28 20.79
C GLN A 47 -26.94 -2.28 19.87
N VAL A 48 -26.08 -1.78 19.00
CA VAL A 48 -25.14 -2.62 18.23
C VAL A 48 -23.74 -2.35 18.78
N SER A 49 -23.26 -3.34 19.53
CA SER A 49 -21.92 -3.48 20.06
C SER A 49 -20.88 -3.25 18.96
N SER A 50 -20.23 -2.09 19.02
CA SER A 50 -19.09 -1.72 18.19
C SER A 50 -17.91 -2.66 18.45
N LYS A 51 -17.45 -3.37 17.42
CA LYS A 51 -16.02 -3.64 17.16
C LYS A 51 -15.82 -4.18 15.72
N GLN A 52 -16.24 -3.37 14.74
CA GLN A 52 -15.68 -3.42 13.39
C GLN A 52 -14.27 -2.85 13.47
N GLU A 53 -13.26 -3.70 13.57
CA GLU A 53 -11.88 -3.23 13.41
C GLU A 53 -11.05 -4.33 12.76
N TYR A 54 -11.20 -4.43 11.43
CA TYR A 54 -10.16 -4.59 10.41
C TYR A 54 -10.84 -4.61 9.03
N SER A 55 -11.54 -3.51 8.71
CA SER A 55 -11.88 -3.15 7.34
C SER A 55 -11.64 -1.66 7.23
N ARG A 56 -10.37 -1.29 7.10
CA ARG A 56 -10.00 0.08 6.74
C ARG A 56 -9.22 0.01 5.44
N ASN A 57 -9.84 0.58 4.41
CA ASN A 57 -9.39 0.81 3.05
C ASN A 57 -9.62 -0.35 2.06
N SER A 58 -10.84 -0.86 1.97
CA SER A 58 -11.33 -1.43 0.70
C SER A 58 -11.67 -0.27 -0.25
N ALA A 59 -10.65 0.36 -0.79
CA ALA A 59 -10.78 1.10 -2.03
C ALA A 59 -11.04 0.07 -3.13
N LYS A 60 -12.33 -0.25 -3.41
CA LYS A 60 -12.78 -1.19 -4.47
C LYS A 60 -11.76 -2.29 -4.80
N SER A 61 -11.31 -3.06 -3.80
CA SER A 61 -10.41 -4.18 -4.06
C SER A 61 -11.27 -5.29 -4.62
N SER A 62 -11.05 -5.64 -5.89
CA SER A 62 -11.65 -6.83 -6.48
C SER A 62 -11.24 -8.01 -5.61
N SER A 63 -12.24 -8.68 -5.01
CA SER A 63 -12.04 -9.90 -4.22
C SER A 63 -11.15 -10.87 -4.99
N LEU A 64 -10.33 -11.64 -4.27
CA LEU A 64 -9.48 -12.67 -4.88
C LEU A 64 -10.36 -13.51 -5.83
N PRO A 65 -10.02 -13.63 -7.13
CA PRO A 65 -10.81 -14.41 -8.07
C PRO A 65 -10.86 -15.87 -7.61
N ASP A 66 -11.93 -16.58 -7.92
CA ASP A 66 -12.01 -18.01 -7.59
C ASP A 66 -11.03 -18.81 -8.46
N LEU A 67 -9.87 -19.15 -7.86
CA LEU A 67 -8.78 -19.86 -8.53
C LEU A 67 -9.06 -21.36 -8.72
N ARG A 68 -10.18 -21.89 -8.19
CA ARG A 68 -10.60 -23.28 -8.42
C ARG A 68 -11.06 -23.55 -9.85
N LYS A 69 -11.41 -22.48 -10.59
CA LYS A 69 -11.74 -22.54 -12.02
C LYS A 69 -10.56 -23.03 -12.88
N TYR A 70 -9.34 -22.94 -12.36
CA TYR A 70 -8.14 -23.43 -13.03
C TYR A 70 -7.76 -24.83 -12.55
N PRO A 71 -7.36 -25.74 -13.46
CA PRO A 71 -6.78 -27.04 -13.11
C PRO A 71 -5.58 -26.89 -12.16
N SER A 72 -5.38 -27.90 -11.30
CA SER A 72 -4.22 -27.96 -10.41
C SER A 72 -2.89 -27.94 -11.18
N GLY A 73 -1.82 -27.52 -10.51
CA GLY A 73 -0.51 -27.39 -11.12
C GLY A 73 -0.30 -26.03 -11.79
N THR A 74 0.39 -26.01 -12.93
CA THR A 74 0.86 -24.79 -13.59
C THR A 74 -0.23 -23.77 -13.90
N PRO A 75 -1.42 -24.13 -14.41
CA PRO A 75 -2.47 -23.15 -14.73
C PRO A 75 -2.91 -22.34 -13.50
N ARG A 76 -3.16 -23.01 -12.37
CA ARG A 76 -3.56 -22.36 -11.12
C ARG A 76 -2.43 -21.53 -10.51
N LYS A 77 -1.19 -22.02 -10.53
CA LYS A 77 -0.02 -21.27 -10.03
C LYS A 77 0.15 -19.96 -10.80
N LYS A 78 0.02 -20.00 -12.13
CA LYS A 78 0.08 -18.80 -12.99
C LYS A 78 -1.06 -17.83 -12.69
N ALA A 79 -2.28 -18.33 -12.54
CA ALA A 79 -3.44 -17.51 -12.19
C ALA A 79 -3.27 -16.83 -10.82
N PHE A 80 -2.79 -17.57 -9.81
CA PHE A 80 -2.48 -17.05 -8.49
C PHE A 80 -1.45 -15.90 -8.56
N LEU A 81 -0.30 -16.14 -9.21
CA LEU A 81 0.75 -15.11 -9.33
C LEU A 81 0.27 -13.87 -10.06
N ARG A 82 -0.48 -14.02 -11.17
CA ARG A 82 -1.07 -12.91 -11.91
C ARG A 82 -1.99 -12.05 -11.03
N THR A 83 -2.68 -12.67 -10.08
CA THR A 83 -3.53 -11.96 -9.12
C THR A 83 -2.71 -11.25 -8.05
N VAL A 84 -1.76 -11.93 -7.40
CA VAL A 84 -1.11 -11.39 -6.19
C VAL A 84 0.04 -10.44 -6.47
N MET A 85 0.77 -10.64 -7.57
CA MET A 85 1.99 -9.88 -7.86
C MET A 85 1.74 -8.37 -8.00
N PRO A 86 0.69 -7.89 -8.68
CA PRO A 86 0.40 -6.46 -8.74
C PRO A 86 0.18 -5.83 -7.37
N TYR A 87 -0.50 -6.54 -6.45
CA TYR A 87 -0.71 -6.07 -5.09
C TYR A 87 0.59 -5.98 -4.30
N ILE A 88 1.46 -7.00 -4.41
CA ILE A 88 2.77 -6.99 -3.74
C ILE A 88 3.62 -5.85 -4.29
N THR A 89 3.69 -5.68 -5.61
CA THR A 89 4.45 -4.58 -6.24
C THR A 89 3.93 -3.21 -5.81
N SER A 90 2.61 -3.01 -5.80
CA SER A 90 2.00 -1.75 -5.35
C SER A 90 2.32 -1.46 -3.89
N GLN A 91 2.23 -2.46 -3.02
CA GLN A 91 2.54 -2.29 -1.60
C GLN A 91 4.04 -2.02 -1.37
N ASN A 92 4.92 -2.72 -2.09
CA ASN A 92 6.36 -2.46 -2.05
C ASN A 92 6.67 -1.04 -2.52
N ALA A 93 6.04 -0.55 -3.60
CA ALA A 93 6.23 0.84 -4.04
C ALA A 93 5.84 1.86 -2.96
N ALA A 94 4.74 1.62 -2.23
CA ALA A 94 4.34 2.47 -1.12
C ALA A 94 5.36 2.45 0.04
N ILE A 95 5.88 1.27 0.40
CA ILE A 95 6.93 1.12 1.42
C ILE A 95 8.22 1.84 0.98
N THR A 96 8.64 1.69 -0.28
CA THR A 96 9.80 2.40 -0.84
C THR A 96 9.60 3.91 -0.78
N ALA A 97 8.42 4.40 -1.13
CA ALA A 97 8.12 5.83 -1.08
C ALA A 97 8.21 6.39 0.35
N ASP A 98 7.72 5.64 1.34
CA ASP A 98 7.86 6.02 2.74
C ASP A 98 9.33 5.97 3.20
N ARG A 99 10.08 4.92 2.83
CA ARG A 99 11.51 4.79 3.13
C ARG A 99 12.34 5.94 2.54
N ASN A 100 12.16 6.25 1.26
CA ASN A 100 12.87 7.32 0.57
C ASN A 100 12.56 8.68 1.19
N TRP A 101 11.29 8.91 1.56
CA TRP A 101 10.90 10.12 2.26
C TRP A 101 11.58 10.22 3.64
N LEU A 102 11.64 9.13 4.41
CA LEU A 102 12.33 9.10 5.70
C LEU A 102 13.84 9.39 5.56
N ILE A 103 14.50 8.76 4.59
CA ILE A 103 15.93 9.00 4.31
C ILE A 103 16.16 10.47 3.97
N SER A 104 15.30 11.08 3.16
CA SER A 104 15.40 12.50 2.82
C SER A 104 15.28 13.42 4.03
N LYS A 105 14.56 12.98 5.07
CA LYS A 105 14.30 13.74 6.30
C LYS A 105 15.33 13.50 7.41
N GLN A 106 16.15 12.46 7.30
CA GLN A 106 17.15 12.10 8.32
C GLN A 106 18.11 13.25 8.64
N TYR A 107 18.45 14.06 7.63
CA TYR A 107 19.41 15.16 7.75
C TYR A 107 18.75 16.54 7.78
N GLN A 108 17.43 16.63 7.98
CA GLN A 108 16.69 17.89 8.00
C GLN A 108 16.36 18.34 9.43
N ASN A 109 16.67 19.61 9.72
CA ASN A 109 16.41 20.22 11.03
C ASN A 109 15.09 20.98 11.08
N ARG A 110 14.46 21.25 9.94
CA ARG A 110 13.19 22.00 9.84
C ARG A 110 12.07 21.05 9.42
N TRP A 111 10.94 21.17 10.10
CA TRP A 111 9.79 20.29 9.94
C TRP A 111 8.51 21.11 9.82
N SER A 112 7.79 20.93 8.72
CA SER A 112 6.46 21.53 8.58
C SER A 112 5.42 20.76 9.42
N PRO A 113 4.25 21.35 9.73
CA PRO A 113 3.15 20.64 10.40
C PRO A 113 2.69 19.38 9.65
N SER A 114 2.62 19.42 8.32
CA SER A 114 2.22 18.28 7.49
C SER A 114 3.27 17.16 7.51
N GLU A 115 4.56 17.50 7.53
CA GLU A 115 5.65 16.54 7.64
C GLU A 115 5.66 15.84 8.99
N ARG A 116 5.41 16.58 10.08
CA ARG A 116 5.27 15.99 11.42
C ARG A 116 4.07 15.04 11.49
N ALA A 117 2.95 15.41 10.87
CA ALA A 117 1.77 14.55 10.79
C ALA A 117 2.05 13.26 9.99
N ARG A 118 2.71 13.38 8.82
CA ARG A 118 3.15 12.23 8.02
C ARG A 118 4.10 11.33 8.79
N MET A 119 5.09 11.90 9.47
CA MET A 119 6.03 11.15 10.32
C MET A 119 5.29 10.37 11.43
N LYS A 120 4.31 11.00 12.08
CA LYS A 120 3.49 10.36 13.12
C LYS A 120 2.67 9.21 12.55
N ASP A 121 2.10 9.38 11.35
CA ASP A 121 1.36 8.32 10.66
C ASP A 121 2.26 7.14 10.32
N ILE A 122 3.44 7.38 9.75
CA ILE A 122 4.43 6.33 9.46
C ILE A 122 4.85 5.62 10.75
N ALA A 123 5.25 6.33 11.79
CA ALA A 123 5.63 5.72 13.07
C ALA A 123 4.51 4.84 13.65
N LYS A 124 3.26 5.33 13.61
CA LYS A 124 2.09 4.56 14.06
C LYS A 124 1.86 3.31 13.20
N ARG A 125 1.93 3.44 11.87
CA ARG A 125 1.70 2.34 10.91
C ARG A 125 2.70 1.21 11.11
N TYR A 126 3.97 1.54 11.31
CA TYR A 126 5.06 0.58 11.52
C TYR A 126 5.29 0.20 12.98
N LYS A 127 4.38 0.64 13.87
CA LYS A 127 4.39 0.33 15.31
C LYS A 127 5.72 0.69 15.98
N VAL A 128 6.23 1.89 15.68
CA VAL A 128 7.41 2.49 16.30
C VAL A 128 6.95 3.56 17.28
N SER A 129 7.40 3.45 18.54
CA SER A 129 7.09 4.44 19.56
C SER A 129 7.86 5.73 19.30
N TRP A 130 7.13 6.84 19.12
CA TRP A 130 7.71 8.16 18.95
C TRP A 130 6.82 9.21 19.59
N SER A 131 7.40 10.06 20.44
CA SER A 131 6.68 11.08 21.22
C SER A 131 6.31 12.33 20.43
N GLY A 132 6.74 12.43 19.16
CA GLY A 132 6.55 13.63 18.33
C GLY A 132 7.70 14.64 18.40
N ASN A 133 8.72 14.39 19.22
CA ASN A 133 9.92 15.23 19.28
C ASN A 133 10.80 14.96 18.05
N THR A 134 10.88 15.93 17.13
CA THR A 134 11.66 15.82 15.88
C THR A 134 13.17 15.85 16.09
N ARG A 135 13.67 16.27 17.26
CA ARG A 135 15.10 16.19 17.61
C ARG A 135 15.51 14.79 18.09
N ARG A 136 14.55 13.95 18.46
CA ARG A 136 14.77 12.61 19.02
C ARG A 136 13.93 11.58 18.27
N ILE A 137 14.25 11.39 16.99
CA ILE A 137 13.61 10.38 16.14
C ILE A 137 14.43 9.08 16.24
N PRO A 138 13.79 7.92 16.52
CA PRO A 138 14.47 6.62 16.55
C PRO A 138 14.73 6.11 15.12
N TRP A 139 15.67 6.74 14.41
CA TRP A 139 15.94 6.48 12.99
C TRP A 139 16.26 5.02 12.69
N ASN A 140 17.10 4.37 13.50
CA ASN A 140 17.52 2.98 13.26
C ASN A 140 16.32 2.02 13.31
N THR A 141 15.57 2.03 14.42
CA THR A 141 14.37 1.20 14.57
C THR A 141 13.32 1.49 13.51
N LEU A 142 13.19 2.75 13.08
CA LEU A 142 12.23 3.11 12.04
C LEU A 142 12.64 2.56 10.67
N LEU A 143 13.90 2.75 10.27
CA LEU A 143 14.40 2.26 8.98
C LEU A 143 14.53 0.74 8.95
N GLU A 144 14.71 0.06 10.08
CA GLU A 144 14.62 -1.40 10.17
C GLU A 144 13.19 -1.91 9.92
N ARG A 145 12.17 -1.15 10.33
CA ARG A 145 10.75 -1.54 10.18
C ARG A 145 10.16 -1.14 8.83
N VAL A 146 10.61 -0.03 8.25
CA VAL A 146 10.15 0.48 6.95
C VAL A 146 11.04 -0.09 5.85
N ASP A 147 10.93 -1.41 5.65
CA ASP A 147 11.69 -2.11 4.62
C ASP A 147 10.84 -3.13 3.87
N ILE A 148 11.29 -3.49 2.67
CA ILE A 148 10.61 -4.43 1.79
C ILE A 148 11.13 -5.84 2.03
N ILE A 149 10.22 -6.79 2.07
CA ILE A 149 10.53 -8.22 1.96
C ILE A 149 10.55 -8.59 0.47
N PRO A 150 11.51 -9.39 -0.01
CA PRO A 150 11.57 -9.80 -1.42
C PRO A 150 10.24 -10.33 -1.94
N THR A 151 9.82 -9.84 -3.10
CA THR A 151 8.51 -10.18 -3.71
C THR A 151 8.32 -11.69 -3.87
N SER A 152 9.37 -12.41 -4.27
CA SER A 152 9.36 -13.86 -4.41
C SER A 152 9.03 -14.56 -3.10
N MET A 153 9.64 -14.11 -1.98
CA MET A 153 9.41 -14.66 -0.64
C MET A 153 7.97 -14.42 -0.16
N VAL A 154 7.44 -13.22 -0.40
CA VAL A 154 6.04 -12.90 -0.06
C VAL A 154 5.08 -13.79 -0.86
N ALA A 155 5.34 -13.94 -2.16
CA ALA A 155 4.50 -14.75 -3.06
C ALA A 155 4.55 -16.24 -2.70
N THR A 156 5.73 -16.79 -2.36
CA THR A 156 5.85 -18.20 -1.95
C THR A 156 5.16 -18.47 -0.62
N MET A 157 5.30 -17.58 0.37
CA MET A 157 4.58 -17.71 1.64
C MET A 157 3.07 -17.63 1.45
N ALA A 158 2.60 -16.66 0.67
CA ALA A 158 1.19 -16.53 0.35
C ALA A 158 0.66 -17.78 -0.37
N ALA A 159 1.43 -18.34 -1.32
CA ALA A 159 1.05 -19.58 -2.02
C ALA A 159 0.98 -20.78 -1.06
N ALA A 160 1.96 -20.91 -0.17
CA ALA A 160 2.03 -22.01 0.80
C ALA A 160 0.87 -21.97 1.80
N GLU A 161 0.60 -20.81 2.42
CA GLU A 161 -0.43 -20.68 3.46
C GLU A 161 -1.87 -20.67 2.89
N SER A 162 -2.04 -20.23 1.64
CA SER A 162 -3.36 -20.20 0.98
C SER A 162 -3.67 -21.41 0.11
N GLY A 163 -2.72 -22.33 -0.08
CA GLY A 163 -2.84 -23.44 -1.03
C GLY A 163 -3.07 -22.91 -2.46
N TRP A 164 -2.23 -21.97 -2.90
CA TRP A 164 -2.38 -21.25 -4.17
C TRP A 164 -3.74 -20.52 -4.30
N GLY A 165 -4.21 -19.94 -3.19
CA GLY A 165 -5.45 -19.16 -3.07
C GLY A 165 -6.74 -19.98 -3.06
N THR A 166 -6.67 -21.30 -2.87
CA THR A 166 -7.85 -22.17 -2.84
C THR A 166 -8.44 -22.37 -1.44
N SER A 167 -7.69 -22.04 -0.39
CA SER A 167 -8.14 -22.20 0.99
C SER A 167 -9.46 -21.46 1.25
N LYS A 168 -10.31 -22.02 2.11
CA LYS A 168 -11.59 -21.40 2.46
C LYS A 168 -11.39 -19.97 2.99
N LEU A 169 -10.36 -19.79 3.82
CA LEU A 169 -10.01 -18.51 4.43
C LEU A 169 -9.51 -17.48 3.42
N ALA A 170 -8.71 -17.90 2.43
CA ALA A 170 -8.26 -17.02 1.34
C ALA A 170 -9.42 -16.50 0.51
N ARG A 171 -10.42 -17.34 0.23
CA ARG A 171 -11.58 -16.99 -0.60
C ARG A 171 -12.62 -16.16 0.15
N SER A 172 -12.93 -16.52 1.39
CA SER A 172 -14.00 -15.84 2.13
C SER A 172 -13.56 -14.47 2.67
N ASN A 173 -12.27 -14.34 3.05
CA ASN A 173 -11.77 -13.20 3.82
C ASN A 173 -10.60 -12.48 3.13
N ASN A 174 -10.26 -12.81 1.88
CA ASN A 174 -9.08 -12.29 1.18
C ASN A 174 -7.77 -12.44 1.98
N ASN A 175 -7.66 -13.51 2.77
CA ASN A 175 -6.56 -13.73 3.71
C ASN A 175 -5.62 -14.82 3.20
N LEU A 176 -4.56 -14.40 2.52
CA LEU A 176 -3.56 -15.29 1.92
C LEU A 176 -2.52 -15.80 2.92
N PHE A 177 -2.43 -15.22 4.11
CA PHE A 177 -1.39 -15.51 5.11
C PHE A 177 -1.92 -16.23 6.35
N GLY A 178 -3.18 -16.69 6.32
CA GLY A 178 -3.75 -17.46 7.41
C GLY A 178 -3.85 -16.71 8.75
N MET A 179 -3.81 -15.38 8.72
CA MET A 179 -3.81 -14.57 9.95
C MET A 179 -5.14 -14.75 10.70
N LYS A 180 -5.09 -15.30 11.90
CA LYS A 180 -6.27 -15.43 12.77
C LYS A 180 -6.47 -14.14 13.54
N CYS A 181 -7.72 -13.67 13.65
CA CYS A 181 -8.06 -12.62 14.60
C CYS A 181 -8.08 -13.24 16.00
N THR A 182 -7.05 -13.02 16.81
CA THR A 182 -7.00 -13.50 18.19
C THR A 182 -7.84 -12.61 19.10
N LYS A 183 -9.15 -12.89 19.14
CA LYS A 183 -9.98 -12.68 20.33
C LYS A 183 -10.53 -14.05 20.73
N GLY A 184 -9.74 -14.75 21.55
CA GLY A 184 -9.98 -16.15 21.91
C GLY A 184 -8.87 -17.04 21.40
N VAL A 185 -7.94 -17.38 22.28
CA VAL A 185 -6.88 -18.35 22.03
C VAL A 185 -7.52 -19.74 21.87
N VAL A 186 -7.34 -20.37 20.71
CA VAL A 186 -7.14 -21.83 20.64
C VAL A 186 -6.13 -22.12 19.53
N PRO A 187 -4.94 -22.66 19.84
CA PRO A 187 -3.99 -23.12 18.84
C PRO A 187 -4.47 -24.47 18.32
N ILE A 188 -4.97 -24.50 17.09
CA ILE A 188 -5.17 -25.77 16.39
C ILE A 188 -3.78 -26.23 15.94
N ARG A 189 -3.28 -27.29 16.56
CA ARG A 189 -2.09 -28.03 16.12
C ARG A 189 -2.27 -28.38 14.65
N ARG A 190 -1.38 -27.88 13.79
CA ARG A 190 -1.24 -28.36 12.42
C ARG A 190 -0.34 -29.60 12.50
N VAL A 191 -0.95 -30.79 12.45
CA VAL A 191 -0.19 -32.04 12.26
C VAL A 191 0.44 -31.97 10.87
N ARG A 192 1.73 -32.26 10.82
CA ARG A 192 2.55 -32.25 9.60
C ARG A 192 2.28 -33.49 8.77
#